data_AF-A0A9X2VYM6-F1
#
_entry.id   AF-A0A9X2VYM6-F1
#
_cell.length_a   1.000
_cell.length_b   1.000
_cell.length_c   1.000
_cell.angle_alpha   90.00
_cell.angle_beta   90.00
_cell.angle_gamma   90.00
#
_symmetry.space_group_name_H-M   'P 1'
#
loop_
_entity.id
_entity.type
_entity.pdbx_description
1 polymer ?
#
loop_
_entity_poly.entity_id
_entity_poly.type
_entity_poly.pdbx_seq_one_letter_code
_entity_poly.pdbx_strand_id
1 'polypeptide(L)'
;MRTAAPVLFIVALAGCGEAGKTARDPDPVAEPDPAPRPTMGLVTTLAGEWRVAGIDGEPFDEPYGLALSASDGELWWEPRCAGMVRSYRIAGTTVTFGQPAGVEPPPPGAPPPPVCAIGIPSRLPDVARALDAATSVTRTPENGVLISGGGRSVLLFAQ
;
A
#
# COMPACT_ATOMS: atom_id res chain seq x y z
N MET A 1 -34.95 -18.39 -54.52
CA MET A 1 -35.24 -16.98 -54.91
C MET A 1 -34.00 -16.16 -54.54
N ARG A 2 -33.08 -15.96 -55.50
CA ARG A 2 -32.90 -14.75 -56.33
C ARG A 2 -32.45 -13.50 -55.55
N THR A 3 -31.12 -13.30 -55.53
CA THR A 3 -30.36 -12.06 -55.83
C THR A 3 -30.88 -10.69 -55.35
N ALA A 4 -30.03 -9.93 -54.65
CA ALA A 4 -29.44 -8.69 -55.17
C ALA A 4 -28.42 -8.09 -54.18
N ALA A 5 -27.21 -7.85 -54.68
CA ALA A 5 -26.20 -6.98 -54.10
C ALA A 5 -26.36 -5.54 -54.70
N PRO A 6 -25.38 -4.64 -54.56
CA PRO A 6 -25.34 -3.44 -53.72
C PRO A 6 -25.60 -2.13 -54.50
N VAL A 7 -25.79 -1.00 -53.80
CA VAL A 7 -25.71 0.34 -54.43
C VAL A 7 -24.65 1.19 -53.75
N LEU A 8 -23.64 1.45 -54.56
CA LEU A 8 -22.47 2.29 -54.40
C LEU A 8 -22.87 3.75 -54.63
N PHE A 9 -22.55 4.67 -53.72
CA PHE A 9 -22.62 6.11 -53.98
C PHE A 9 -21.21 6.68 -54.07
N ILE A 10 -20.81 7.02 -55.30
CA ILE A 10 -19.59 7.76 -55.65
C ILE A 10 -19.98 9.25 -55.68
N VAL A 11 -19.27 10.07 -54.91
CA VAL A 11 -19.22 11.52 -55.17
C VAL A 11 -17.76 11.89 -55.38
N ALA A 12 -17.43 12.17 -56.64
CA ALA A 12 -16.16 12.76 -57.05
C ALA A 12 -16.34 14.28 -57.09
N LEU A 13 -15.50 15.00 -56.33
CA LEU A 13 -15.26 16.42 -56.51
C LEU A 13 -13.79 16.57 -56.92
N ALA A 14 -13.58 17.04 -58.14
CA ALA A 14 -12.30 17.43 -58.71
C ALA A 14 -12.18 18.96 -58.70
N GLY A 15 -10.96 19.46 -58.48
CA GLY A 15 -10.55 20.86 -58.66
C GLY A 15 -10.04 21.49 -57.35
N CYS A 16 -8.92 22.22 -57.26
CA CYS A 16 -7.91 22.68 -58.22
C CYS A 16 -6.54 22.68 -57.49
N GLY A 17 -5.46 22.48 -58.23
CA GLY A 17 -4.11 22.54 -57.68
C GLY A 17 -3.59 23.97 -57.53
N GLU A 18 -2.63 24.16 -56.61
CA GLU A 18 -1.64 25.23 -56.71
C GLU A 18 -0.30 24.84 -56.06
N ALA A 19 0.73 24.91 -56.88
CA ALA A 19 2.11 25.30 -56.61
C ALA A 19 2.71 25.05 -55.21
N GLY A 20 3.65 24.10 -55.18
CA GLY A 20 5.04 24.34 -54.77
C GLY A 20 5.27 25.14 -53.48
N LYS A 21 5.46 24.40 -52.38
CA LYS A 21 6.39 24.79 -51.33
C LYS A 21 7.14 23.53 -50.92
N THR A 22 8.45 23.54 -51.11
CA THR A 22 9.37 22.54 -50.59
C THR A 22 9.05 22.29 -49.12
N ALA A 23 8.46 21.12 -48.83
CA ALA A 23 8.30 20.64 -47.48
C ALA A 23 9.71 20.44 -46.92
N ARG A 24 10.10 21.37 -46.05
CA ARG A 24 11.21 21.16 -45.14
C ARG A 24 10.81 19.95 -44.29
N ASP A 25 11.67 18.94 -44.26
CA ASP A 25 11.53 17.80 -43.34
C ASP A 25 11.15 18.35 -41.95
N PRO A 26 10.09 17.86 -41.29
CA PRO A 26 9.85 18.25 -39.91
C PRO A 26 11.07 17.83 -39.09
N ASP A 27 11.66 18.77 -38.36
CA ASP A 27 12.69 18.45 -37.37
C ASP A 27 12.21 17.28 -36.50
N PRO A 28 13.09 16.34 -36.09
CA PRO A 28 12.72 15.27 -35.19
C PRO A 28 12.11 15.89 -33.94
N VAL A 29 10.82 15.67 -33.71
CA VAL A 29 10.14 16.10 -32.49
C VAL A 29 10.85 15.36 -31.36
N ALA A 30 11.66 16.08 -30.59
CA ALA A 30 12.28 15.56 -29.39
C ALA A 30 11.18 14.97 -28.52
N GLU A 31 11.29 13.67 -28.23
CA GLU A 31 10.36 12.97 -27.36
C GLU A 31 10.31 13.71 -26.02
N PRO A 32 9.11 14.06 -25.51
CA PRO A 32 9.02 14.81 -24.27
C PRO A 32 9.71 14.02 -23.15
N ASP A 33 10.60 14.71 -22.45
CA ASP A 33 11.37 14.14 -21.34
C ASP A 33 10.40 13.48 -20.35
N PRO A 34 10.59 12.20 -19.98
CA PRO A 34 9.67 11.52 -19.08
C PRO A 34 9.52 12.32 -17.79
N ALA A 35 8.26 12.57 -17.40
CA ALA A 35 7.93 13.35 -16.22
C ALA A 35 8.71 12.83 -14.99
N PRO A 36 9.20 13.73 -14.11
CA PRO A 36 9.90 13.33 -12.89
C PRO A 36 9.04 12.35 -12.10
N ARG A 37 9.57 11.15 -11.82
CA ARG A 37 8.88 10.20 -10.95
C ARG A 37 8.80 10.80 -9.55
N PRO A 38 7.65 10.74 -8.87
CA PRO A 38 7.56 11.20 -7.49
C PRO A 38 8.60 10.45 -6.66
N THR A 39 9.47 11.20 -6.00
CA THR A 39 10.41 10.63 -5.03
C THR A 39 9.59 10.26 -3.81
N MET A 40 9.23 8.99 -3.69
CA MET A 40 8.50 8.51 -2.51
C MET A 40 9.38 8.73 -1.28
N GLY A 41 8.88 9.54 -0.33
CA GLY A 41 9.57 9.79 0.92
C GLY A 41 9.79 8.50 1.70
N LEU A 42 10.93 8.41 2.40
CA LEU A 42 11.18 7.31 3.33
C LEU A 42 10.15 7.33 4.46
N VAL A 43 9.79 6.14 4.94
CA VAL A 43 9.03 6.00 6.18
C VAL A 43 10.01 6.20 7.32
N THR A 44 9.82 7.23 8.14
CA THR A 44 10.70 7.53 9.28
C THR A 44 10.05 7.23 10.63
N THR A 45 8.72 7.12 10.65
CA THR A 45 7.91 6.80 11.82
C THR A 45 6.62 6.11 11.37
N LEU A 46 6.02 5.30 12.26
CA LEU A 46 4.65 4.79 12.12
C LEU A 46 3.67 5.57 12.99
N ALA A 47 4.05 6.67 13.65
CA ALA A 47 3.13 7.44 14.49
C ALA A 47 1.86 7.86 13.71
N GLY A 48 0.68 7.62 14.30
CA GLY A 48 -0.62 7.89 13.70
C GLY A 48 -1.58 6.70 13.76
N GLU A 49 -2.69 6.84 13.03
CA GLU A 49 -3.74 5.83 12.92
C GLU A 49 -3.69 5.18 11.54
N TRP A 50 -3.85 3.86 11.50
CA TRP A 50 -3.64 3.06 10.30
C TRP A 50 -4.76 2.07 10.10
N ARG A 51 -5.34 2.02 8.91
CA ARG A 51 -6.15 0.87 8.48
C ARG A 51 -5.24 -0.19 7.89
N VAL A 52 -5.49 -1.44 8.25
CA VAL A 52 -4.91 -2.60 7.57
C VAL A 52 -5.63 -2.75 6.23
N ALA A 53 -4.88 -2.67 5.15
CA ALA A 53 -5.38 -2.69 3.79
C ALA A 53 -5.04 -3.99 3.04
N GLY A 54 -4.04 -4.72 3.51
CA GLY A 54 -3.68 -6.03 2.96
C GLY A 54 -2.77 -6.80 3.89
N ILE A 55 -2.79 -8.12 3.76
CA ILE A 55 -1.97 -9.06 4.53
C ILE A 55 -1.40 -10.09 3.54
N ASP A 56 -0.09 -10.27 3.54
CA ASP A 56 0.64 -11.21 2.67
C ASP A 56 0.36 -11.02 1.17
N GLY A 57 0.11 -9.78 0.75
CA GLY A 57 -0.19 -9.44 -0.65
C GLY A 57 -1.67 -9.53 -1.03
N GLU A 58 -2.51 -10.13 -0.18
CA GLU A 58 -3.95 -10.16 -0.39
C GLU A 58 -4.64 -8.92 0.19
N PRO A 59 -5.61 -8.32 -0.52
CA PRO A 59 -6.43 -7.25 0.04
C PRO A 59 -7.14 -7.67 1.32
N PHE A 60 -7.25 -6.74 2.28
CA PHE A 60 -8.04 -6.96 3.48
C PHE A 60 -9.52 -6.70 3.19
N ASP A 61 -10.24 -7.74 2.79
CA ASP A 61 -11.66 -7.71 2.42
C ASP A 61 -12.53 -8.54 3.39
N GLU A 62 -12.43 -8.19 4.67
CA GLU A 62 -13.21 -8.81 5.74
C GLU A 62 -14.51 -8.04 5.99
N PRO A 63 -15.55 -8.64 6.61
CA PRO A 63 -16.79 -7.94 6.95
C PRO A 63 -16.63 -6.90 8.08
N TYR A 64 -15.39 -6.65 8.53
CA TYR A 64 -15.02 -5.69 9.56
C TYR A 64 -13.72 -4.98 9.16
N GLY A 65 -13.48 -3.79 9.72
CA GLY A 65 -12.21 -3.09 9.56
C GLY A 65 -11.21 -3.47 10.67
N LEU A 66 -9.93 -3.50 10.34
CA LEU A 66 -8.85 -3.66 11.31
C LEU A 66 -7.98 -2.40 11.30
N ALA A 67 -7.91 -1.70 12.44
CA ALA A 67 -7.17 -0.46 12.61
C ALA A 67 -6.06 -0.62 13.66
N LEU A 68 -4.90 -0.04 13.40
CA LEU A 68 -3.76 0.01 14.31
C LEU A 68 -3.49 1.46 14.68
N SER A 69 -3.11 1.69 15.92
CA SER A 69 -2.67 2.98 16.42
C SER A 69 -1.18 2.91 16.72
N ALA A 70 -0.47 4.02 16.54
CA ALA A 70 0.96 4.08 16.79
C ALA A 70 1.44 5.42 17.32
N SER A 71 2.49 5.35 18.13
CA SER A 71 3.34 6.45 18.57
C SER A 71 4.68 6.38 17.84
N ASP A 72 5.65 7.22 18.24
CA ASP A 72 6.99 7.24 17.63
C ASP A 72 7.81 5.95 17.82
N GLY A 73 7.38 5.05 18.72
CA GLY A 73 8.12 3.82 19.02
C GLY A 73 7.27 2.61 19.35
N GLU A 74 5.94 2.72 19.30
CA GLU A 74 5.03 1.59 19.52
C GLU A 74 3.90 1.58 18.48
N LEU A 75 3.47 0.38 18.12
CA LEU A 75 2.32 0.10 17.28
C LEU A 75 1.42 -0.89 18.03
N TRP A 76 0.11 -0.67 18.04
CA TRP A 76 -0.84 -1.51 18.77
C TRP A 76 -2.21 -1.58 18.10
N TRP A 77 -3.02 -2.54 18.55
CA TRP A 77 -4.45 -2.62 18.27
C TRP A 77 -5.22 -2.31 19.55
N GLU A 78 -6.33 -1.58 19.42
CA GLU A 78 -7.17 -1.25 20.55
C GLU A 78 -8.24 -2.34 20.83
N PRO A 79 -8.48 -2.70 22.09
CA PRO A 79 -7.87 -2.13 23.29
C PRO A 79 -6.49 -2.74 23.58
N ARG A 80 -5.53 -1.93 24.08
CA ARG A 80 -4.16 -2.42 24.40
C ARG A 80 -4.09 -3.64 25.34
N CYS A 81 -5.06 -3.79 26.23
CA CYS A 81 -5.22 -4.98 27.10
C CYS A 81 -5.45 -6.30 26.34
N ALA A 82 -5.67 -6.26 25.03
CA ALA A 82 -5.74 -7.44 24.16
C ALA A 82 -4.36 -8.02 23.80
N GLY A 83 -3.27 -7.32 24.15
CA GLY A 83 -1.90 -7.85 24.04
C GLY A 83 -1.25 -7.73 22.66
N MET A 84 -1.90 -7.10 21.67
CA MET A 84 -1.24 -6.74 20.41
C MET A 84 -0.62 -5.35 20.55
N VAL A 85 0.57 -5.32 21.15
CA VAL A 85 1.44 -4.16 21.24
C VAL A 85 2.84 -4.59 20.81
N ARG A 86 3.50 -3.78 19.99
CA ARG A 86 4.89 -3.98 19.57
C ARG A 86 5.64 -2.66 19.67
N SER A 87 6.79 -2.67 20.31
CA SER A 87 7.77 -1.60 20.10
C SER A 87 8.35 -1.72 18.69
N TYR A 88 8.78 -0.62 18.09
CA TYR A 88 9.45 -0.66 16.80
C TYR A 88 10.57 0.37 16.69
N ARG A 89 11.50 0.13 15.77
CA ARG A 89 12.50 1.10 15.32
C ARG A 89 12.69 1.04 13.82
N ILE A 90 12.80 2.20 13.19
CA ILE A 90 13.04 2.35 11.75
C ILE A 90 14.40 3.01 11.52
N ALA A 91 15.18 2.45 10.61
CA ALA A 91 16.44 3.00 10.12
C ALA A 91 16.52 2.84 8.60
N GLY A 92 16.30 3.93 7.86
CA GLY A 92 16.20 3.87 6.40
C GLY A 92 14.99 3.03 5.98
N THR A 93 15.23 1.95 5.23
CA THR A 93 14.19 1.00 4.82
C THR A 93 14.08 -0.21 5.74
N THR A 94 14.87 -0.28 6.81
CA THR A 94 14.85 -1.38 7.77
C THR A 94 13.91 -1.05 8.92
N VAL A 95 13.08 -2.01 9.32
CA VAL A 95 12.28 -1.94 10.55
C VAL A 95 12.59 -3.15 11.42
N THR A 96 12.56 -2.94 12.73
CA THR A 96 12.63 -4.01 13.72
C THR A 96 11.48 -3.85 14.70
N PHE A 97 10.79 -4.94 15.01
CA PHE A 97 9.75 -4.98 16.04
C PHE A 97 10.26 -5.71 17.28
N GLY A 98 9.93 -5.18 18.45
CA GLY A 98 10.23 -5.82 19.73
C GLY A 98 9.29 -6.97 20.04
N GLN A 99 9.58 -7.69 21.13
CA GLN A 99 8.71 -8.75 21.63
C GLN A 99 7.32 -8.19 22.02
N PRO A 100 6.26 -9.02 21.96
CA PRO A 100 4.95 -8.63 22.45
C PRO A 100 5.03 -8.12 23.90
N ALA A 101 4.38 -7.00 24.19
CA ALA A 101 4.27 -6.51 25.56
C ALA A 101 3.55 -7.55 26.44
N GLY A 102 4.06 -7.79 27.66
CA GLY A 102 3.45 -8.72 28.63
C GLY A 102 3.89 -10.18 28.51
N VAL A 103 4.87 -10.51 27.66
CA VAL A 103 5.50 -11.85 27.63
C VAL A 103 6.43 -12.06 28.83
N GLU A 104 6.93 -10.98 29.43
CA GLU A 104 7.77 -11.07 30.63
C GLU A 104 6.90 -11.35 31.87
N PRO A 105 7.27 -12.32 32.73
CA PRO A 105 6.54 -12.59 33.96
C PRO A 105 6.46 -11.33 34.83
N PRO A 106 5.29 -10.99 35.39
CA PRO A 106 5.20 -9.90 36.34
C PRO A 106 6.13 -10.17 37.53
N PRO A 107 6.77 -9.14 38.11
CA PRO A 107 7.59 -9.30 39.30
C PRO A 107 6.83 -10.03 40.41
N PRO A 108 7.51 -10.82 41.27
CA PRO A 108 6.86 -11.48 42.38
C PRO A 108 6.05 -10.49 43.23
N GLY A 109 4.75 -10.75 43.40
CA GLY A 109 3.84 -9.89 44.15
C GLY A 109 3.16 -8.77 43.36
N ALA A 110 3.49 -8.59 42.07
CA ALA A 110 2.74 -7.68 41.21
C ALA A 110 1.39 -8.30 40.80
N PRO A 111 0.32 -7.50 40.68
CA PRO A 111 -0.95 -7.99 40.16
C PRO A 111 -0.80 -8.43 38.69
N PRO A 112 -1.58 -9.43 38.25
CA PRO A 112 -1.58 -9.82 36.84
C PRO A 112 -1.98 -8.63 35.95
N PRO A 113 -1.46 -8.56 34.72
CA PRO A 113 -1.85 -7.51 33.79
C PRO A 113 -3.36 -7.55 33.52
N PRO A 114 -4.00 -6.39 33.32
CA PRO A 114 -5.43 -6.34 33.03
C PRO A 114 -5.71 -7.04 31.70
N VAL A 115 -6.60 -8.03 31.73
CA VAL A 115 -7.10 -8.72 30.54
C VAL A 115 -8.48 -8.19 30.19
N CYS A 116 -8.72 -7.92 28.91
CA CYS A 116 -10.03 -7.52 28.44
C CYS A 116 -10.84 -8.73 27.98
N ALA A 117 -12.10 -8.81 28.40
CA ALA A 117 -13.08 -9.77 27.89
C ALA A 117 -13.67 -9.25 26.57
N ILE A 118 -12.89 -9.32 25.50
CA ILE A 118 -13.29 -8.88 24.16
C ILE A 118 -13.03 -9.95 23.11
N GLY A 119 -13.77 -9.87 22.00
CA GLY A 119 -13.50 -10.68 20.82
C GLY A 119 -12.27 -10.15 20.09
N ILE A 120 -11.25 -11.01 19.91
CA ILE A 120 -10.09 -10.69 19.08
C ILE A 120 -10.49 -10.87 17.60
N PRO A 121 -10.26 -9.88 16.73
CA PRO A 121 -10.53 -10.02 15.30
C PRO A 121 -9.76 -11.21 14.70
N SER A 122 -10.42 -12.00 13.86
CA SER A 122 -9.88 -13.26 13.33
C SER A 122 -8.53 -13.09 12.61
N ARG A 123 -8.32 -11.94 11.97
CA ARG A 123 -7.11 -11.63 11.20
C ARG A 123 -6.02 -10.87 11.99
N LEU A 124 -6.30 -10.44 13.23
CA LEU A 124 -5.29 -9.77 14.06
C LEU A 124 -4.03 -10.64 14.31
N PRO A 125 -4.14 -11.97 14.54
CA PRO A 125 -2.97 -12.83 14.64
C PRO A 125 -2.11 -12.88 13.38
N ASP A 126 -2.70 -12.72 12.19
CA ASP A 126 -1.95 -12.68 10.92
C ASP A 126 -1.10 -11.43 10.81
N VAL A 127 -1.65 -10.28 11.22
CA VAL A 127 -0.92 -9.01 11.30
C VAL A 127 0.22 -9.13 12.31
N ALA A 128 -0.05 -9.65 13.51
CA ALA A 128 0.99 -9.84 14.53
C ALA A 128 2.16 -10.69 14.00
N ARG A 129 1.87 -11.81 13.32
CA ARG A 129 2.90 -12.64 12.68
C ARG A 129 3.68 -11.91 11.59
N ALA A 130 3.02 -11.06 10.80
CA ALA A 130 3.70 -10.27 9.78
C ALA A 130 4.65 -9.25 10.39
N LEU A 131 4.24 -8.58 11.48
CA LEU A 131 5.11 -7.66 12.23
C LEU A 131 6.28 -8.38 12.89
N ASP A 132 6.05 -9.56 13.48
CA ASP A 132 7.09 -10.37 14.13
C ASP A 132 8.17 -10.84 13.13
N ALA A 133 7.80 -11.02 11.85
CA ALA A 133 8.71 -11.44 10.78
C ALA A 133 9.34 -10.27 9.99
N ALA A 134 8.88 -9.04 10.24
CA ALA A 134 9.23 -7.90 9.41
C ALA A 134 10.68 -7.45 9.58
N THR A 135 11.30 -7.09 8.45
CA THR A 135 12.66 -6.54 8.38
C THR A 135 12.75 -5.30 7.51
N SER A 136 11.71 -5.02 6.71
CA SER A 136 11.65 -3.91 5.77
C SER A 136 10.39 -3.07 5.96
N VAL A 137 10.51 -1.77 5.73
CA VAL A 137 9.41 -0.82 5.66
C VAL A 137 9.63 0.12 4.47
N THR A 138 8.60 0.26 3.63
CA THR A 138 8.65 1.13 2.46
C THR A 138 7.33 1.84 2.23
N ARG A 139 7.37 2.95 1.49
CA ARG A 139 6.17 3.62 0.98
C ARG A 139 5.83 3.06 -0.40
N THR A 140 4.55 2.74 -0.62
CA THR A 140 4.06 2.26 -1.92
C THR A 140 3.71 3.43 -2.85
N PRO A 141 3.58 3.21 -4.17
CA PRO A 141 3.15 4.25 -5.12
C PRO A 141 1.78 4.85 -4.78
N GLU A 142 0.91 4.08 -4.13
CA GLU A 142 -0.41 4.48 -3.66
C GLU A 142 -0.35 5.23 -2.31
N ASN A 143 0.85 5.61 -1.85
CA ASN A 143 1.11 6.26 -0.58
C ASN A 143 0.76 5.39 0.65
N GLY A 144 0.77 4.07 0.49
CA GLY A 144 0.65 3.11 1.60
C GLY A 144 2.00 2.88 2.29
N VAL A 145 1.97 2.31 3.49
CA VAL A 145 3.15 1.80 4.19
C VAL A 145 3.13 0.28 4.11
N LEU A 146 4.10 -0.29 3.39
CA LEU A 146 4.30 -1.73 3.32
C LEU A 146 5.37 -2.13 4.32
N ILE A 147 4.99 -3.00 5.24
CA ILE A 147 5.90 -3.65 6.19
C ILE A 147 6.04 -5.10 5.76
N SER A 148 7.26 -5.60 5.58
CA SER A 148 7.49 -6.95 5.06
C SER A 148 8.76 -7.59 5.60
N GLY A 149 8.79 -8.92 5.58
CA GLY A 149 9.94 -9.73 6.00
C GLY A 149 9.52 -11.17 6.25
N GLY A 150 10.46 -12.12 6.18
CA GLY A 150 10.19 -13.53 6.46
C GLY A 150 9.07 -14.18 5.63
N GLY A 151 8.82 -13.69 4.40
CA GLY A 151 7.72 -14.17 3.55
C GLY A 151 6.33 -13.67 3.96
N ARG A 152 6.26 -12.71 4.88
CA ARG A 152 5.03 -12.10 5.39
C ARG A 152 4.99 -10.62 5.04
N SER A 153 3.79 -10.05 4.95
CA SER A 153 3.64 -8.59 4.79
C SER A 153 2.34 -8.05 5.36
N VAL A 154 2.34 -6.76 5.69
CA VAL A 154 1.14 -5.98 5.99
C VAL A 154 1.21 -4.65 5.25
N LEU A 155 0.13 -4.31 4.56
CA LEU A 155 -0.05 -3.02 3.91
C LEU A 155 -0.95 -2.15 4.78
N LEU A 156 -0.49 -0.94 5.09
CA LEU A 156 -1.19 0.03 5.91
C LEU A 156 -1.49 1.29 5.09
N PHE A 157 -2.66 1.88 5.34
CA PHE A 157 -2.97 3.24 4.88
C PHE A 157 -3.30 4.11 6.09
N ALA A 158 -2.82 5.34 6.09
CA ALA A 158 -3.17 6.31 7.14
C ALA A 158 -4.68 6.58 7.13
N GLN A 159 -5.25 6.81 8.32
CA GLN A 159 -6.64 7.22 8.52
C GLN A 159 -6.77 8.70 8.87
#